data_AF-V4SGZ5-F1
#
_entry.id   AF-V4SGZ5-F1
#
_cell.length_a   1.000
_cell.length_b   1.000
_cell.length_c   1.000
_cell.angle_alpha   90.00
_cell.angle_beta   90.00
_cell.angle_gamma   90.00
#
_symmetry.space_group_name_H-M   'P 1'
#
loop_
_entity.id
_entity.type
_entity.pdbx_description
1 polymer ?
#
loop_
_entity_poly.entity_id
_entity_poly.type
_entity_poly.pdbx_seq_one_letter_code
_entity_poly.pdbx_strand_id
1 'polypeptide(L)' 'MGAAYEEMMQEEEGGCSTPTRNECRIPAVPSACPPPPPRKKPFSCGKKRGPPKNAYFQSPEIELLFAMFMGSRTLTQ' A
#
# COMPACT_ATOMS: atom_id res chain seq x y z
N MET A 1 47.52 29.44 10.99
CA MET A 1 46.42 29.36 10.01
C MET A 1 45.52 28.21 10.46
N GLY A 2 44.83 28.38 11.59
CA GLY A 2 44.27 27.27 12.37
C GLY A 2 42.91 27.57 13.01
N ALA A 3 42.72 28.78 13.52
CA ALA A 3 41.51 29.14 14.24
C ALA A 3 40.38 29.71 13.35
N ALA A 4 40.72 30.26 12.19
CA ALA A 4 39.73 30.93 11.32
C ALA A 4 38.89 29.97 10.45
N TYR A 5 39.28 28.68 10.36
CA TYR A 5 38.48 27.68 9.64
C TYR A 5 37.59 26.84 10.55
N GLU A 6 37.84 26.79 11.87
CA GLU A 6 37.03 25.99 12.80
C GLU A 6 35.75 26.71 13.25
N GLU A 7 35.74 28.06 13.28
CA GLU A 7 34.53 28.82 13.64
C GLU A 7 33.47 28.83 12.52
N MET A 8 33.85 28.63 11.25
CA MET A 8 32.88 28.57 10.14
C MET A 8 32.06 27.25 10.08
N MET A 9 32.38 26.25 10.90
CA MET A 9 31.71 24.93 10.92
C MET A 9 30.77 24.73 12.12
N GLN A 10 30.47 25.77 12.90
CA GLN A 10 29.65 25.69 14.12
C GLN A 10 28.36 26.53 14.03
N GLU A 11 27.68 26.53 12.89
CA GLU A 11 26.35 27.15 12.75
C GLU A 11 25.44 26.32 11.84
N GLU A 12 25.30 25.03 12.10
CA GLU A 12 24.32 24.15 11.43
C GLU A 12 23.83 23.05 12.39
N GLU A 13 23.88 23.28 13.70
CA GLU A 13 23.33 22.33 14.70
C GLU A 13 21.88 22.68 15.09
N GLY A 14 21.20 23.42 14.21
CA GLY A 14 19.80 23.81 14.35
C GLY A 14 19.00 23.29 13.18
N GLY A 15 18.78 21.98 13.10
CA GLY A 15 17.92 21.37 12.08
C GLY A 15 16.49 21.91 12.11
N CYS A 16 15.67 21.51 11.13
CA CYS A 16 14.26 21.89 11.09
C CYS A 16 13.50 21.27 12.28
N SER A 17 12.91 22.10 13.14
CA SER A 17 12.09 21.67 14.27
C SER A 17 10.65 22.18 14.12
N THR A 18 9.70 21.39 14.62
CA THR A 18 8.28 21.76 14.57
C THR A 18 8.04 22.93 15.54
N PRO A 19 7.39 24.04 15.11
CA PRO A 19 7.06 25.15 15.98
C PRO A 19 6.24 24.69 17.20
N THR A 20 6.69 25.06 18.41
CA THR A 20 6.07 24.64 19.67
C THR A 20 4.98 25.60 20.17
N ARG A 21 4.85 26.77 19.55
CA ARG A 21 3.87 27.80 19.91
C ARG A 21 2.44 27.29 19.69
N ASN A 22 1.53 27.61 20.61
CA ASN A 22 0.17 27.03 20.62
C ASN A 22 -0.63 27.34 19.35
N GLU A 23 -0.42 28.50 18.72
CA GLU A 23 -1.17 28.89 17.51
C GLU A 23 -0.69 28.11 16.28
N CYS A 24 0.51 27.53 16.32
CA CYS A 24 1.08 26.71 15.25
C CYS A 24 0.91 25.21 15.49
N ARG A 25 0.50 24.80 16.69
CA ARG A 25 0.39 23.39 17.08
C ARG A 25 -0.91 22.78 16.60
N ILE A 26 -0.85 21.57 16.06
CA ILE A 26 -2.05 20.80 15.71
C ILE A 26 -2.85 20.53 17.00
N PRO A 27 -4.17 20.84 17.03
CA PRO A 27 -5.00 20.60 18.20
C PRO A 27 -4.95 19.13 18.64
N ALA A 28 -4.70 18.88 19.93
CA ALA A 28 -4.66 17.53 20.49
C ALA A 28 -6.04 16.86 20.54
N VAL A 29 -7.10 17.67 20.58
CA VAL A 29 -8.47 17.20 20.47
C VAL A 29 -8.82 17.15 18.98
N PRO A 30 -9.09 15.97 18.40
CA PRO A 30 -9.56 15.91 17.03
C PRO A 30 -10.86 16.70 16.93
N SER A 31 -10.90 17.69 16.02
CA SER A 31 -12.17 18.29 15.58
C SER A 31 -13.07 17.14 15.14
N ALA A 32 -14.34 17.14 15.56
CA ALA A 32 -15.29 16.07 15.25
C ALA A 32 -15.17 15.68 13.78
N CYS A 33 -14.63 14.48 13.52
CA CYS A 33 -14.48 14.00 12.15
C CYS A 33 -15.86 13.96 11.51
N PRO A 34 -16.02 14.46 10.28
CA PRO A 34 -17.29 14.28 9.58
C PRO A 34 -17.61 12.78 9.53
N PRO A 35 -18.91 12.41 9.56
CA PRO A 35 -19.29 11.02 9.45
C PRO A 35 -18.71 10.41 8.16
N PRO A 36 -18.33 9.12 8.18
CA PRO A 36 -17.74 8.47 7.02
C PRO A 36 -18.72 8.53 5.83
N PRO A 37 -18.19 8.63 4.59
CA PRO A 37 -19.03 8.64 3.41
C PRO A 37 -19.84 7.34 3.31
N PRO A 38 -21.06 7.40 2.74
CA PRO A 38 -21.89 6.22 2.59
C PRO A 38 -21.20 5.19 1.69
N ARG A 39 -21.35 3.90 2.03
CA ARG A 39 -20.82 2.81 1.22
C ARG A 39 -21.40 2.87 -0.19
N LYS A 40 -20.53 2.74 -1.19
CA LYS A 40 -20.95 2.61 -2.59
C LYS A 40 -21.87 1.41 -2.74
N LYS A 41 -23.06 1.62 -3.34
CA LYS A 41 -23.99 0.53 -3.64
C LYS A 41 -23.35 -0.43 -4.65
N PRO A 42 -23.52 -1.75 -4.51
CA PRO A 42 -23.05 -2.68 -5.52
C PRO A 42 -23.72 -2.35 -6.85
N PHE A 43 -22.92 -2.16 -7.90
CA PHE A 43 -23.43 -1.95 -9.25
C PHE A 43 -23.96 -3.28 -9.78
N SER A 44 -25.28 -3.47 -9.76
CA SER A 44 -25.94 -4.63 -10.35
C SER A 44 -26.48 -4.29 -11.74
N CYS A 45 -25.60 -4.00 -12.70
CA CYS A 45 -26.03 -3.95 -14.10
C CYS A 45 -25.94 -5.36 -14.70
N GLY A 46 -27.09 -5.98 -14.90
CA GLY A 46 -27.23 -7.29 -15.54
C GLY A 46 -27.23 -8.50 -14.59
N LYS A 47 -27.56 -9.66 -15.16
CA LYS A 47 -27.45 -10.96 -14.48
C LYS A 47 -26.01 -11.18 -14.01
N LYS A 48 -25.81 -11.81 -12.84
CA LYS A 48 -24.47 -12.27 -12.40
C LYS A 48 -23.83 -13.00 -13.59
N ARG A 49 -22.77 -12.42 -14.17
CA ARG A 49 -22.03 -13.09 -15.23
C ARG A 49 -21.43 -14.34 -14.61
N GLY A 50 -21.73 -15.51 -15.19
CA GLY A 50 -21.02 -16.73 -14.83
C GLY A 50 -19.52 -16.57 -15.07
N PRO A 51 -18.68 -17.43 -14.49
CA PRO A 51 -17.25 -17.45 -14.81
C PRO A 51 -17.04 -17.42 -16.33
N PRO A 52 -16.07 -16.64 -16.84
CA PRO A 52 -15.78 -16.66 -18.27
C PRO A 52 -15.45 -18.09 -18.71
N LYS A 53 -16.09 -18.55 -19.79
CA LYS A 53 -15.99 -19.95 -20.24
C LYS A 53 -14.54 -20.42 -20.44
N ASN A 54 -13.66 -19.50 -20.86
CA ASN A 54 -12.23 -19.74 -21.06
C ASN A 54 -11.41 -18.67 -20.29
N ALA A 55 -11.68 -18.50 -18.99
CA ALA A 55 -11.09 -17.41 -18.19
C ALA A 55 -9.55 -17.46 -18.09
N TYR A 56 -8.95 -18.61 -18.39
CA TYR A 56 -7.52 -18.83 -18.27
C TYR A 56 -6.91 -19.18 -19.61
N PHE A 57 -5.73 -18.65 -19.87
CA PHE A 57 -4.91 -18.99 -21.03
C PHE A 57 -4.57 -20.49 -20.99
N GLN A 58 -5.11 -21.23 -21.95
CA GLN A 58 -4.78 -22.63 -22.15
C GLN A 58 -3.59 -22.69 -23.11
N SER A 59 -2.38 -22.71 -22.56
CA SER A 59 -1.18 -23.04 -23.31
C SER A 59 -0.69 -24.43 -22.91
N PRO A 60 -0.32 -25.28 -23.87
CA PRO A 60 0.22 -26.60 -23.59
C PRO A 60 1.45 -26.55 -22.67
N GLU A 61 2.22 -25.46 -22.69
CA GLU A 61 3.38 -25.28 -21.81
C GLU A 61 2.99 -25.13 -20.34
N ILE A 62 1.88 -24.43 -20.05
CA ILE A 62 1.39 -24.21 -18.68
C ILE A 62 0.75 -25.49 -18.13
N GLU A 63 0.03 -26.23 -18.98
CA GLU A 63 -0.50 -27.55 -18.62
C GLU A 63 0.61 -28.56 -18.33
N LEU A 64 1.69 -28.54 -19.12
CA LEU A 64 2.87 -29.38 -18.90
C LEU A 64 3.54 -29.02 -17.57
N LEU A 65 3.66 -27.74 -17.23
CA LEU A 65 4.15 -27.30 -15.93
C LEU A 65 3.31 -27.90 -14.79
N PHE A 66 1.97 -27.81 -14.86
CA PHE A 66 1.12 -28.42 -13.83
C PHE A 66 1.26 -29.95 -13.77
N ALA A 67 1.39 -30.64 -14.90
CA ALA A 67 1.60 -32.08 -14.93
C ALA A 67 2.93 -32.48 -14.28
N MET A 68 3.99 -31.72 -14.54
CA MET A 68 5.33 -31.94 -13.97
C MET A 68 5.38 -31.67 -12.47
N PHE A 69 4.71 -30.61 -12.00
CA PHE A 69 4.82 -30.14 -10.61
C PHE A 69 3.68 -30.64 -9.70
N MET A 70 2.52 -31.04 -10.24
CA MET A 70 1.36 -31.53 -9.47
C MET A 70 1.07 -33.03 -9.66
N GLY A 71 1.87 -33.75 -10.45
CA GLY A 71 1.71 -35.18 -10.77
C GLY A 71 1.93 -36.18 -9.62
N SER A 72 2.11 -35.74 -8.37
CA SER A 72 2.43 -36.62 -7.23
C SER A 72 1.31 -36.77 -6.20
N ARG A 73 0.04 -36.60 -6.58
CA ARG A 73 -1.10 -36.95 -5.73
C ARG A 73 -1.97 -37.99 -6.40
N THR A 74 -1.54 -39.25 -6.34
CA THR A 74 -2.45 -40.39 -6.54
C THR A 74 -3.45 -40.39 -5.39
N LEU A 75 -4.70 -40.02 -5.67
CA LEU A 75 -5.83 -40.31 -4.80
C LEU A 75 -6.23 -41.77 -5.05
N THR A 76 -5.84 -42.67 -4.14
CA THR A 76 -6.37 -44.03 -4.07
C THR A 76 -7.82 -43.97 -3.57
N GLN A 77 -8.75 -44.50 -4.35
CA GLN A 77 -10.07 -44.95 -3.86
C GLN A 77 -9.98 -46.45 -3.61
#